data_AF-A0A9E5RUD6-F1
#
_entry.id   AF-A0A9E5RUD6-F1
#
_cell.length_a   1.000
_cell.length_b   1.000
_cell.length_c   1.000
_cell.angle_alpha   90.00
_cell.angle_beta   90.00
_cell.angle_gamma   90.00
#
_symmetry.space_group_name_H-M   'P 1'
#
loop_
_entity.id
_entity.type
_entity.pdbx_description
1 polymer ?
#
loop_
_entity_poly.entity_id
_entity_poly.type
_entity_poly.pdbx_seq_one_letter_code
_entity_poly.pdbx_strand_id
1 'polypeptide(L)'
;METQVVLYIYSFPSYLKEQPRVKIGRTSGSADADPTQLAWQRIRTQVRTSHPEEPYLLSAIKIPDERVESIIHSQLTAKGYHVSEAPGIEWFRFPNQQELQDFVNKLYRAVIFDDFSELVGGRRDIEGDSFESVVAAFGVRKLGGSEFRREIELIKMLDDELSPLYPGFPQWLDKTMSDPRSVFNLAYRDRQAIGVAIWKPKNIGIAKLSTLYVYQDFRRSGIGRNLILTCFEQWKSERIRRAFVTTARTELISFFERYGFWVEGIGRGIYERKGHQPEWFLTKLLFYDPDTNNLDVVNKAKYLFPSIIGSSYNPKGRKEVTQVQYNDATVDLLDSDLNSVHRCSFHSWLNLTYPAESIYTPRTAYVIPIRPQFLIQIFQAGKTVYYGKPTCIQDDMRGASILFYTSRPISGVVAIARIVNRYIGTPAQLYSDLGVRGVLTLEQIGGEAQTRHAVEFDFLMPLRQAISRNDLLSNGVLNGTPQTMHSISLERYRRAVEIGGIYAG
;
A
#
# COMPACT_ATOMS: atom_id res chain seq x y z
N MET A 1 -20.77 -3.59 -21.37
CA MET A 1 -19.80 -2.52 -21.61
C MET A 1 -19.27 -2.08 -20.27
N GLU A 2 -17.95 -2.15 -20.05
CA GLU A 2 -17.37 -1.66 -18.80
C GLU A 2 -17.55 -0.15 -18.70
N THR A 3 -18.04 0.30 -17.54
CA THR A 3 -18.24 1.71 -17.23
C THR A 3 -17.22 2.16 -16.19
N GLN A 4 -16.52 3.26 -16.45
CA GLN A 4 -15.71 3.92 -15.42
C GLN A 4 -16.54 4.94 -14.65
N VAL A 5 -16.17 5.17 -13.40
CA VAL A 5 -16.68 6.25 -12.57
C VAL A 5 -15.58 7.30 -12.46
N VAL A 6 -15.93 8.58 -12.65
CA VAL A 6 -15.02 9.71 -12.62
C VAL A 6 -15.49 10.69 -11.55
N LEU A 7 -14.61 11.01 -10.60
CA LEU A 7 -14.78 12.13 -9.69
C LEU A 7 -14.17 13.38 -10.35
N TYR A 8 -14.85 14.51 -10.29
CA TYR A 8 -14.34 15.78 -10.79
C TYR A 8 -14.49 16.87 -9.74
N ILE A 9 -13.57 17.83 -9.81
CA ILE A 9 -13.54 19.02 -8.98
C ILE A 9 -13.48 20.21 -9.91
N TYR A 10 -14.41 21.14 -9.77
CA TYR A 10 -14.39 22.38 -10.52
C TYR A 10 -14.74 23.57 -9.62
N SER A 11 -14.41 24.77 -10.09
CA SER A 11 -14.75 26.03 -9.43
C SER A 11 -15.02 27.10 -10.50
N PHE A 12 -15.35 28.31 -10.07
CA PHE A 12 -15.36 29.49 -10.93
C PHE A 12 -14.15 30.37 -10.56
N PRO A 13 -13.54 31.09 -11.52
CA PRO A 13 -12.38 31.95 -11.25
C PRO A 13 -12.55 32.88 -10.04
N SER A 14 -13.72 33.50 -9.86
CA SER A 14 -13.98 34.37 -8.71
C SER A 14 -14.05 33.63 -7.37
N TYR A 15 -14.36 32.33 -7.40
CA TYR A 15 -14.48 31.47 -6.23
C TYR A 15 -13.14 30.87 -5.80
N LEU A 16 -12.07 31.04 -6.57
CA LEU A 16 -10.71 30.61 -6.25
C LEU A 16 -9.88 31.69 -5.54
N LYS A 17 -10.52 32.65 -4.87
CA LYS A 17 -9.82 33.66 -4.07
C LYS A 17 -9.49 33.11 -2.68
N GLU A 18 -9.12 33.98 -1.74
CA GLU A 18 -8.55 33.69 -0.40
C GLU A 18 -9.11 32.42 0.28
N GLN A 19 -10.43 32.22 0.28
CA GLN A 19 -11.08 30.98 0.74
C GLN A 19 -11.75 30.27 -0.45
N PRO A 20 -11.04 29.34 -1.11
CA PRO A 20 -11.50 28.83 -2.37
C PRO A 20 -12.72 27.91 -2.19
N ARG A 21 -13.71 28.08 -3.07
CA ARG A 21 -14.94 27.27 -3.07
C ARG A 21 -14.96 26.38 -4.29
N VAL A 22 -15.12 25.09 -4.08
CA VAL A 22 -15.09 24.09 -5.15
C VAL A 22 -16.32 23.21 -5.08
N LYS A 23 -16.76 22.74 -6.24
CA LYS A 23 -17.76 21.71 -6.37
C LYS A 23 -17.08 20.39 -6.66
N ILE A 24 -17.40 19.37 -5.86
CA ILE A 24 -16.89 18.01 -6.00
C ILE A 24 -18.05 17.12 -6.40
N GLY A 25 -18.01 16.59 -7.62
CA GLY A 25 -19.08 15.77 -8.18
C GLY A 25 -18.57 14.50 -8.82
N ARG A 26 -19.48 13.61 -9.21
CA ARG A 26 -19.17 12.42 -10.02
C ARG A 26 -19.92 12.34 -11.35
N THR A 27 -19.36 11.55 -12.25
CA THR A 27 -19.97 11.13 -13.51
C THR A 27 -19.54 9.71 -13.86
N SER A 28 -20.21 9.06 -14.79
CA SER A 28 -19.85 7.75 -15.30
C SER A 28 -19.88 7.73 -16.82
N GLY A 29 -19.11 6.84 -17.43
CA GLY A 29 -19.01 6.74 -18.89
C GLY A 29 -18.28 5.49 -19.34
N SER A 30 -18.07 5.35 -20.65
CA SER A 30 -17.30 4.25 -21.22
C SER A 30 -15.92 4.16 -20.59
N ALA A 31 -15.44 2.94 -20.31
CA ALA A 31 -14.11 2.70 -19.73
C ALA A 31 -12.95 3.33 -20.51
N ASP A 32 -13.12 3.53 -21.82
CA ASP A 32 -12.09 4.09 -22.72
C ASP A 32 -12.14 5.61 -22.89
N ALA A 33 -13.16 6.28 -22.32
CA ALA A 33 -13.30 7.72 -22.44
C ALA A 33 -12.29 8.48 -21.56
N ASP A 34 -11.83 9.65 -22.01
CA ASP A 34 -10.97 10.52 -21.19
C ASP A 34 -11.78 11.05 -19.97
N PRO A 35 -11.32 10.82 -18.72
CA PRO A 35 -11.97 11.34 -17.53
C PRO A 35 -12.23 12.85 -17.58
N THR A 36 -11.33 13.61 -18.19
CA THR A 36 -11.44 15.06 -18.35
C THR A 36 -12.62 15.42 -19.24
N GLN A 37 -12.80 14.70 -20.35
CA GLN A 37 -13.92 14.91 -21.27
C GLN A 37 -15.26 14.55 -20.62
N LEU A 38 -15.32 13.44 -19.90
CA LEU A 38 -16.52 13.04 -19.15
C LEU A 38 -16.89 14.09 -18.09
N ALA A 39 -15.91 14.60 -17.35
CA ALA A 39 -16.09 15.67 -16.39
C ALA A 39 -16.64 16.94 -17.06
N TRP A 40 -16.05 17.37 -18.17
CA TRP A 40 -16.52 18.56 -18.90
C TRP A 40 -17.94 18.41 -19.45
N GLN A 41 -18.31 17.24 -19.98
CA GLN A 41 -19.68 16.97 -20.39
C GLN A 41 -20.65 17.12 -19.22
N ARG A 42 -20.28 16.62 -18.04
CA ARG A 42 -21.09 16.75 -16.84
C ARG A 42 -21.16 18.20 -16.33
N ILE A 43 -20.04 18.90 -16.28
CA ILE A 43 -20.00 20.30 -15.83
C ILE A 43 -20.84 21.19 -16.74
N ARG A 44 -20.75 21.02 -18.06
CA ARG A 44 -21.54 21.79 -19.03
C ARG A 44 -23.04 21.55 -18.93
N THR A 45 -23.46 20.36 -18.50
CA THR A 45 -24.88 20.07 -18.25
C THR A 45 -25.36 20.63 -16.90
N GLN A 46 -24.45 20.82 -15.93
CA GLN A 46 -24.77 21.37 -14.61
C GLN A 46 -24.73 22.90 -14.55
N VAL A 47 -23.81 23.52 -15.28
CA VAL A 47 -23.66 24.98 -15.33
C VAL A 47 -24.64 25.54 -16.33
N ARG A 48 -25.57 26.38 -15.86
CA ARG A 48 -26.52 27.08 -16.75
C ARG A 48 -25.75 27.98 -17.70
N THR A 49 -26.20 28.07 -18.94
CA THR A 49 -25.65 28.94 -20.00
C THR A 49 -25.62 30.43 -19.62
N SER A 50 -26.28 30.82 -18.53
CA SER A 50 -26.36 32.18 -18.01
C SER A 50 -25.42 32.45 -16.81
N HIS A 51 -24.56 31.51 -16.41
CA HIS A 51 -23.57 31.78 -15.35
C HIS A 51 -22.53 32.80 -15.88
N PRO A 52 -22.18 33.86 -15.14
CA PRO A 52 -21.34 34.95 -15.65
C PRO A 52 -19.88 34.55 -15.90
N GLU A 53 -19.46 33.39 -15.41
CA GLU A 53 -18.11 32.88 -15.50
C GLU A 53 -18.09 31.46 -16.07
N GLU A 54 -17.11 31.21 -16.93
CA GLU A 54 -16.77 29.86 -17.38
C GLU A 54 -16.19 29.05 -16.22
N PRO A 55 -16.67 27.81 -15.98
CA PRO A 55 -16.13 26.96 -14.94
C PRO A 55 -14.66 26.58 -15.25
N TYR A 56 -13.87 26.43 -14.19
CA TYR A 56 -12.48 25.97 -14.23
C TYR A 56 -12.39 24.58 -13.60
N LEU A 57 -12.01 23.58 -14.41
CA LEU A 57 -11.80 22.21 -13.95
C LEU A 57 -10.45 22.12 -13.23
N LEU A 58 -10.48 21.79 -11.93
CA LEU A 58 -9.30 21.61 -11.09
C LEU A 58 -8.76 20.18 -11.16
N SER A 59 -9.66 19.19 -11.27
CA SER A 59 -9.29 17.79 -11.32
C SER A 59 -10.40 16.94 -11.94
N ALA A 60 -10.03 15.91 -12.69
CA ALA A 60 -10.91 14.85 -13.12
C ALA A 60 -10.15 13.52 -13.05
N ILE A 61 -10.67 12.58 -12.27
CA ILE A 61 -9.95 11.36 -11.90
C ILE A 61 -10.88 10.15 -11.93
N LYS A 62 -10.38 9.02 -12.41
CA LYS A 62 -11.09 7.75 -12.32
C LYS A 62 -11.09 7.27 -10.87
N ILE A 63 -12.26 6.89 -10.36
CA ILE A 63 -12.45 6.36 -9.01
C ILE A 63 -12.98 4.94 -9.06
N PRO A 64 -12.70 4.13 -8.02
CA PRO A 64 -13.02 2.71 -8.01
C PRO A 64 -14.50 2.38 -7.88
N ASP A 65 -15.27 3.25 -7.26
CA ASP A 65 -16.64 3.01 -6.80
C ASP A 65 -17.33 4.35 -6.54
N GLU A 66 -18.64 4.41 -6.77
CA GLU A 66 -19.44 5.64 -6.60
C GLU A 66 -19.46 6.16 -5.16
N ARG A 67 -19.30 5.28 -4.16
CA ARG A 67 -19.29 5.64 -2.72
C ARG A 67 -18.13 6.54 -2.33
N VAL A 68 -17.07 6.60 -3.14
CA VAL A 68 -15.90 7.46 -2.87
C VAL A 68 -16.29 8.93 -2.75
N GLU A 69 -17.19 9.40 -3.61
CA GLU A 69 -17.71 10.77 -3.56
C GLU A 69 -18.38 11.05 -2.21
N SER A 70 -19.32 10.20 -1.79
CA SER A 70 -20.07 10.38 -0.54
C SER A 70 -19.16 10.37 0.69
N ILE A 71 -18.07 9.59 0.65
CA ILE A 71 -17.09 9.54 1.73
C ILE A 71 -16.26 10.83 1.78
N ILE A 72 -15.80 11.32 0.64
CA ILE A 72 -15.12 12.63 0.56
C ILE A 72 -16.03 13.74 1.06
N HIS A 73 -17.29 13.76 0.63
CA HIS A 73 -18.28 14.73 1.10
C HIS A 73 -18.46 14.66 2.62
N SER A 74 -18.58 13.45 3.17
CA SER A 74 -18.72 13.25 4.61
C SER A 74 -17.49 13.75 5.39
N GLN A 75 -16.29 13.45 4.91
CA GLN A 75 -15.04 13.91 5.55
C GLN A 75 -14.89 15.43 5.51
N LEU A 76 -15.17 16.05 4.36
CA LEU A 76 -15.09 17.52 4.22
C LEU A 76 -16.19 18.21 5.05
N THR A 77 -17.37 17.61 5.15
CA THR A 77 -18.45 18.09 6.02
C THR A 77 -18.04 18.01 7.49
N ALA A 78 -17.45 16.90 7.93
CA ALA A 78 -16.93 16.74 9.29
C ALA A 78 -15.83 17.75 9.63
N LYS A 79 -15.05 18.18 8.64
CA LYS A 79 -14.05 19.25 8.77
C LYS A 79 -14.64 20.66 8.76
N GLY A 80 -15.96 20.81 8.59
CA GLY A 80 -16.64 22.10 8.52
C GLY A 80 -16.45 22.83 7.19
N TYR A 81 -16.03 22.13 6.13
CA TYR A 81 -15.77 22.77 4.83
C TYR A 81 -17.04 22.86 3.98
N HIS A 82 -18.12 22.16 4.34
CA HIS A 82 -19.36 22.17 3.57
C HIS A 82 -20.04 23.54 3.57
N VAL A 83 -20.51 23.99 2.40
CA VAL A 83 -21.23 25.25 2.23
C VAL A 83 -22.73 24.99 2.26
N SER A 84 -23.34 25.08 3.44
CA SER A 84 -24.78 24.79 3.67
C SER A 84 -25.74 25.65 2.85
N GLU A 85 -25.33 26.85 2.43
CA GLU A 85 -26.14 27.81 1.68
C GLU A 85 -26.08 27.58 0.15
N ALA A 86 -25.26 26.65 -0.33
CA ALA A 86 -25.09 26.41 -1.76
C ALA A 86 -26.21 25.52 -2.34
N PRO A 87 -26.57 25.69 -3.63
CA PRO A 87 -27.51 24.81 -4.31
C PRO A 87 -26.87 23.44 -4.56
N GLY A 88 -26.94 22.57 -3.55
CA GLY A 88 -26.47 21.18 -3.57
C GLY A 88 -25.41 20.86 -2.51
N ILE A 89 -25.41 19.61 -2.03
CA ILE A 89 -24.50 19.06 -0.99
C ILE A 89 -23.02 18.97 -1.41
N GLU A 90 -22.70 19.40 -2.63
CA GLU A 90 -21.46 19.12 -3.35
C GLU A 90 -20.45 20.29 -3.28
N TRP A 91 -20.80 21.39 -2.59
CA TRP A 91 -19.97 22.60 -2.51
C TRP A 91 -19.19 22.68 -1.20
N PHE A 92 -17.88 22.91 -1.32
CA PHE A 92 -16.96 22.96 -0.19
C PHE A 92 -16.08 24.22 -0.25
N ARG A 93 -15.91 24.90 0.89
CA ARG A 93 -15.06 26.06 1.11
C ARG A 93 -13.82 25.64 1.88
N PHE A 94 -12.66 25.77 1.25
CA PHE A 94 -11.38 25.48 1.88
C PHE A 94 -10.84 26.73 2.60
N PRO A 95 -10.08 26.56 3.70
CA PRO A 95 -9.51 27.68 4.46
C PRO A 95 -8.56 28.57 3.65
N ASN A 96 -7.81 27.98 2.72
CA ASN A 96 -6.87 28.69 1.85
C ASN A 96 -6.52 27.86 0.60
N GLN A 97 -5.80 28.48 -0.33
CA GLN A 97 -5.32 27.84 -1.57
C GLN A 97 -4.38 26.66 -1.35
N GLN A 98 -3.51 26.72 -0.34
CA GLN A 98 -2.57 25.63 -0.04
C GLN A 98 -3.32 24.36 0.36
N GLU A 99 -4.35 24.46 1.20
CA GLU A 99 -5.17 23.32 1.61
C GLU A 99 -5.97 22.71 0.46
N LEU A 100 -6.53 23.55 -0.43
CA LEU A 100 -7.19 23.05 -1.63
C LEU A 100 -6.18 22.30 -2.52
N GLN A 101 -4.99 22.87 -2.73
CA GLN A 101 -3.96 22.24 -3.53
C GLN A 101 -3.46 20.94 -2.89
N ASP A 102 -3.29 20.89 -1.57
CA ASP A 102 -2.93 19.69 -0.83
C ASP A 102 -4.01 18.62 -0.91
N PHE A 103 -5.29 19.00 -0.86
CA PHE A 103 -6.42 18.09 -1.06
C PHE A 103 -6.43 17.52 -2.49
N VAL A 104 -6.31 18.37 -3.52
CA VAL A 104 -6.25 17.92 -4.92
C VAL A 104 -5.03 17.04 -5.16
N ASN A 105 -3.86 17.40 -4.62
CA ASN A 105 -2.65 16.58 -4.68
C ASN A 105 -2.84 15.24 -3.97
N LYS A 106 -3.48 15.22 -2.79
CA LYS A 106 -3.82 13.99 -2.07
C LYS A 106 -4.82 13.14 -2.84
N LEU A 107 -5.78 13.74 -3.51
CA LEU A 107 -6.76 13.05 -4.33
C LEU A 107 -6.11 12.42 -5.57
N TYR A 108 -5.28 13.18 -6.29
CA TYR A 108 -4.47 12.65 -7.38
C TYR A 108 -3.53 11.55 -6.90
N ARG A 109 -2.86 11.75 -5.75
CA ARG A 109 -2.06 10.71 -5.10
C ARG A 109 -2.93 9.51 -4.74
N ALA A 110 -4.11 9.66 -4.17
CA ALA A 110 -4.98 8.56 -3.79
C ALA A 110 -5.56 7.80 -5.00
N VAL A 111 -5.67 8.44 -6.16
CA VAL A 111 -6.01 7.80 -7.45
C VAL A 111 -4.83 7.06 -8.03
N ILE A 112 -3.66 7.69 -7.97
CA ILE A 112 -2.42 7.11 -8.45
C ILE A 112 -1.96 5.96 -7.52
N PHE A 113 -2.26 6.05 -6.23
CA PHE A 113 -1.96 5.06 -5.18
C PHE A 113 -3.15 4.14 -4.85
N ASP A 114 -4.34 4.34 -5.43
CA ASP A 114 -5.52 3.49 -5.19
C ASP A 114 -5.86 3.34 -3.66
N ASP A 115 -5.70 4.43 -2.90
CA ASP A 115 -5.85 4.50 -1.42
C ASP A 115 -7.30 4.59 -0.94
N PHE A 116 -8.27 4.66 -1.84
CA PHE A 116 -9.70 4.50 -1.48
C PHE A 116 -10.04 3.05 -1.05
N SER A 117 -9.08 2.14 -1.16
CA SER A 117 -9.11 0.73 -0.72
C SER A 117 -9.41 0.56 0.77
N GLU A 118 -9.09 1.55 1.60
CA GLU A 118 -9.38 1.56 3.03
C GLU A 118 -10.90 1.69 3.33
N LEU A 119 -11.72 1.97 2.31
CA LEU A 119 -13.16 2.28 2.46
C LEU A 119 -14.09 1.08 2.20
N VAL A 120 -13.64 0.06 1.45
CA VAL A 120 -14.47 -1.08 1.08
C VAL A 120 -14.02 -2.30 1.90
N GLY A 121 -14.87 -2.70 2.85
CA GLY A 121 -14.55 -3.69 3.88
C GLY A 121 -13.91 -4.97 3.31
N GLY A 122 -12.81 -5.40 3.94
CA GLY A 122 -12.18 -6.67 3.62
C GLY A 122 -12.92 -7.86 4.23
N ARG A 123 -12.21 -8.99 4.35
CA ARG A 123 -12.73 -10.26 4.86
C ARG A 123 -13.28 -10.15 6.28
N ARG A 124 -14.23 -11.03 6.62
CA ARG A 124 -14.78 -11.24 7.98
C ARG A 124 -15.14 -12.70 8.25
N ASP A 125 -14.70 -13.61 7.40
CA ASP A 125 -15.04 -15.05 7.37
C ASP A 125 -14.27 -15.92 8.38
N ILE A 126 -13.02 -15.55 8.66
CA ILE A 126 -12.21 -16.18 9.71
C ILE A 126 -12.64 -15.66 11.07
N GLU A 127 -13.19 -16.57 11.87
CA GLU A 127 -13.44 -16.38 13.30
C GLU A 127 -12.38 -17.10 14.14
N GLY A 128 -12.32 -16.76 15.43
CA GLY A 128 -11.45 -17.42 16.40
C GLY A 128 -10.40 -16.48 17.03
N ASP A 129 -9.52 -17.08 17.81
CA ASP A 129 -8.51 -16.38 18.60
C ASP A 129 -7.19 -17.16 18.73
N SER A 130 -6.97 -18.17 17.89
CA SER A 130 -5.74 -18.98 17.85
C SER A 130 -4.70 -18.40 16.87
N PHE A 131 -3.47 -18.92 16.94
CA PHE A 131 -2.42 -18.54 16.00
C PHE A 131 -2.73 -19.00 14.57
N GLU A 132 -3.34 -20.17 14.41
CA GLU A 132 -3.80 -20.71 13.13
C GLU A 132 -4.84 -19.78 12.49
N SER A 133 -5.76 -19.20 13.28
CA SER A 133 -6.69 -18.19 12.78
C SER A 133 -5.96 -16.93 12.30
N VAL A 134 -4.89 -16.49 12.96
CA VAL A 134 -4.06 -15.35 12.51
C VAL A 134 -3.39 -15.66 11.16
N VAL A 135 -2.79 -16.84 11.01
CA VAL A 135 -2.17 -17.26 9.74
C VAL A 135 -3.24 -17.42 8.63
N ALA A 136 -4.39 -18.01 8.95
CA ALA A 136 -5.51 -18.15 8.01
C ALA A 136 -6.08 -16.79 7.57
N ALA A 137 -6.10 -15.80 8.48
CA ALA A 137 -6.50 -14.44 8.18
C ALA A 137 -5.53 -13.72 7.23
N PHE A 138 -4.22 -13.99 7.35
CA PHE A 138 -3.23 -13.52 6.36
C PHE A 138 -3.47 -14.14 4.98
N GLY A 139 -3.80 -15.43 4.96
CA GLY A 139 -4.51 -16.08 3.85
C GLY A 139 -3.67 -16.37 2.61
N VAL A 140 -2.34 -16.32 2.68
CA VAL A 140 -1.46 -16.70 1.57
C VAL A 140 -0.83 -18.07 1.83
N ARG A 141 -0.77 -18.94 0.83
CA ARG A 141 -0.14 -20.26 0.90
C ARG A 141 0.83 -20.46 -0.26
N LYS A 142 1.99 -21.05 0.01
CA LYS A 142 2.94 -21.49 -1.02
C LYS A 142 2.56 -22.89 -1.51
N LEU A 143 2.44 -23.05 -2.83
CA LEU A 143 2.17 -24.32 -3.50
C LEU A 143 3.27 -24.68 -4.51
N GLY A 144 3.46 -25.99 -4.70
CA GLY A 144 4.17 -26.54 -5.85
C GLY A 144 3.29 -26.60 -7.10
N GLY A 145 3.90 -26.80 -8.27
CA GLY A 145 3.17 -26.84 -9.54
C GLY A 145 2.11 -27.94 -9.63
N SER A 146 2.34 -29.11 -9.04
CA SER A 146 1.36 -30.21 -8.99
C SER A 146 0.16 -29.91 -8.09
N GLU A 147 0.35 -29.16 -7.01
CA GLU A 147 -0.72 -28.70 -6.12
C GLU A 147 -1.52 -27.58 -6.78
N PHE A 148 -0.82 -26.62 -7.41
CA PHE A 148 -1.47 -25.52 -8.13
C PHE A 148 -2.37 -26.01 -9.27
N ARG A 149 -2.02 -27.10 -9.97
CA ARG A 149 -2.89 -27.74 -10.99
C ARG A 149 -4.27 -28.13 -10.48
N ARG A 150 -4.46 -28.27 -9.16
CA ARG A 150 -5.76 -28.60 -8.54
C ARG A 150 -6.66 -27.37 -8.36
N GLU A 151 -6.13 -26.16 -8.54
CA GLU A 151 -6.85 -24.89 -8.41
C GLU A 151 -7.55 -24.53 -9.72
N ILE A 152 -8.43 -25.42 -10.17
CA ILE A 152 -9.04 -25.42 -11.51
C ILE A 152 -9.75 -24.09 -11.82
N GLU A 153 -10.53 -23.57 -10.87
CA GLU A 153 -11.29 -22.33 -11.05
C GLU A 153 -10.38 -21.10 -11.23
N LEU A 154 -9.33 -21.00 -10.41
CA LEU A 154 -8.35 -19.92 -10.52
C LEU A 154 -7.58 -20.02 -11.84
N ILE A 155 -7.17 -21.23 -12.25
CA ILE A 155 -6.46 -21.44 -13.53
C ILE A 155 -7.34 -21.01 -14.71
N LYS A 156 -8.61 -21.43 -14.72
CA LYS A 156 -9.56 -21.05 -15.76
C LYS A 156 -9.73 -19.55 -15.86
N MET A 157 -9.90 -18.87 -14.73
CA MET A 157 -10.02 -17.42 -14.72
C MET A 157 -8.72 -16.73 -15.20
N LEU A 158 -7.55 -17.22 -14.78
CA LEU A 158 -6.27 -16.67 -15.24
C LEU A 158 -6.13 -16.79 -16.75
N ASP A 159 -6.56 -17.90 -17.34
CA ASP A 159 -6.62 -18.09 -18.79
C ASP A 159 -7.55 -17.05 -19.43
N ASP A 160 -8.79 -16.96 -18.96
CA ASP A 160 -9.80 -16.04 -19.49
C ASP A 160 -9.33 -14.56 -19.45
N GLU A 161 -8.69 -14.12 -18.35
CA GLU A 161 -8.25 -12.73 -18.20
C GLU A 161 -6.88 -12.41 -18.79
N LEU A 162 -5.94 -13.36 -18.78
CA LEU A 162 -4.55 -13.09 -19.16
C LEU A 162 -4.21 -13.53 -20.59
N SER A 163 -4.90 -14.52 -21.17
CA SER A 163 -4.68 -14.92 -22.57
C SER A 163 -4.86 -13.79 -23.58
N PRO A 164 -5.85 -12.88 -23.45
CA PRO A 164 -5.97 -11.71 -24.32
C PRO A 164 -4.78 -10.73 -24.21
N LEU A 165 -4.10 -10.70 -23.06
CA LEU A 165 -3.00 -9.78 -22.75
C LEU A 165 -1.64 -10.38 -23.03
N TYR A 166 -1.56 -11.72 -23.06
CA TYR A 166 -0.35 -12.50 -23.16
C TYR A 166 -0.61 -13.70 -24.07
N PRO A 167 -0.41 -13.54 -25.39
CA PRO A 167 -0.55 -14.63 -26.35
C PRO A 167 0.31 -15.84 -25.94
N GLY A 168 -0.31 -17.01 -25.87
CA GLY A 168 0.35 -18.24 -25.40
C GLY A 168 0.38 -18.42 -23.88
N PHE A 169 -0.45 -17.70 -23.14
CA PHE A 169 -0.56 -17.84 -21.68
C PHE A 169 -0.80 -19.28 -21.22
N PRO A 170 -1.72 -20.07 -21.81
CA PRO A 170 -1.99 -21.43 -21.32
C PRO A 170 -0.76 -22.33 -21.43
N GLN A 171 -0.09 -22.32 -22.58
CA GLN A 171 1.12 -23.10 -22.81
C GLN A 171 2.25 -22.66 -21.88
N TRP A 172 2.37 -21.35 -21.62
CA TRP A 172 3.32 -20.82 -20.66
C TRP A 172 3.01 -21.26 -19.23
N LEU A 173 1.74 -21.24 -18.83
CA LEU A 173 1.30 -21.63 -17.49
C LEU A 173 1.56 -23.11 -17.27
N ASP A 174 1.21 -23.96 -18.25
CA ASP A 174 1.48 -25.40 -18.20
C ASP A 174 2.97 -25.72 -18.06
N LYS A 175 3.82 -25.05 -18.85
CA LYS A 175 5.27 -25.17 -18.73
C LYS A 175 5.76 -24.70 -17.36
N THR A 176 5.17 -23.63 -16.83
CA THR A 176 5.54 -23.05 -15.52
C THR A 176 5.14 -23.98 -14.38
N MET A 177 3.98 -24.64 -14.45
CA MET A 177 3.54 -25.68 -13.50
C MET A 177 4.40 -26.94 -13.55
N SER A 178 5.08 -27.21 -14.66
CA SER A 178 6.03 -28.33 -14.77
C SER A 178 7.48 -27.96 -14.37
N ASP A 179 7.82 -26.69 -14.22
CA ASP A 179 9.15 -26.25 -13.79
C ASP A 179 9.23 -26.31 -12.25
N PRO A 180 10.05 -27.19 -11.66
CA PRO A 180 10.13 -27.35 -10.21
C PRO A 180 10.69 -26.11 -9.49
N ARG A 181 11.26 -25.15 -10.21
CA ARG A 181 11.76 -23.88 -9.66
C ARG A 181 10.67 -22.81 -9.57
N SER A 182 9.51 -23.03 -10.18
CA SER A 182 8.39 -22.10 -10.10
C SER A 182 7.74 -22.16 -8.72
N VAL A 183 7.50 -20.99 -8.14
CA VAL A 183 6.81 -20.83 -6.86
C VAL A 183 5.46 -20.18 -7.11
N PHE A 184 4.41 -20.79 -6.56
CA PHE A 184 3.03 -20.33 -6.67
C PHE A 184 2.54 -19.91 -5.28
N ASN A 185 2.40 -18.61 -5.04
CA ASN A 185 1.83 -18.09 -3.80
C ASN A 185 0.36 -17.76 -4.04
N LEU A 186 -0.55 -18.44 -3.38
CA LEU A 186 -1.99 -18.30 -3.59
C LEU A 186 -2.62 -17.62 -2.40
N ALA A 187 -3.46 -16.63 -2.67
CA ALA A 187 -4.31 -16.02 -1.68
C ALA A 187 -5.67 -16.72 -1.65
N TYR A 188 -6.13 -17.12 -0.48
CA TYR A 188 -7.42 -17.77 -0.27
C TYR A 188 -8.39 -16.87 0.48
N ARG A 189 -9.68 -16.99 0.14
CA ARG A 189 -10.82 -16.45 0.89
C ARG A 189 -11.96 -17.43 0.81
N ASP A 190 -12.62 -17.72 1.93
CA ASP A 190 -13.72 -18.69 1.97
C ASP A 190 -13.35 -20.06 1.34
N ARG A 191 -12.09 -20.48 1.54
CA ARG A 191 -11.45 -21.67 0.94
C ARG A 191 -11.29 -21.66 -0.60
N GLN A 192 -11.63 -20.57 -1.25
CA GLN A 192 -11.40 -20.37 -2.69
C GLN A 192 -10.11 -19.57 -2.92
N ALA A 193 -9.32 -19.98 -3.91
CA ALA A 193 -8.17 -19.20 -4.35
C ALA A 193 -8.63 -17.99 -5.17
N ILE A 194 -8.23 -16.79 -4.73
CA ILE A 194 -8.71 -15.51 -5.24
C ILE A 194 -7.57 -14.58 -5.71
N GLY A 195 -6.33 -15.05 -5.64
CA GLY A 195 -5.18 -14.34 -6.15
C GLY A 195 -3.96 -15.23 -6.20
N VAL A 196 -2.99 -14.84 -7.03
CA VAL A 196 -1.74 -15.58 -7.18
C VAL A 196 -0.57 -14.63 -7.43
N ALA A 197 0.58 -14.95 -6.83
CA ALA A 197 1.87 -14.46 -7.25
C ALA A 197 2.73 -15.65 -7.70
N ILE A 198 3.13 -15.64 -8.97
CA ILE A 198 3.98 -16.66 -9.58
C ILE A 198 5.34 -16.05 -9.84
N TRP A 199 6.37 -16.59 -9.22
CA TRP A 199 7.73 -16.16 -9.49
C TRP A 199 8.67 -17.35 -9.63
N LYS A 200 9.82 -17.10 -10.25
CA LYS A 200 10.87 -18.12 -10.38
C LYS A 200 12.26 -17.50 -10.42
N PRO A 201 13.28 -18.20 -9.90
CA PRO A 201 14.66 -17.81 -10.11
C PRO A 201 15.00 -17.91 -11.61
N LYS A 202 15.80 -16.95 -12.08
CA LYS A 202 16.30 -16.91 -13.46
C LYS A 202 17.76 -17.31 -13.53
N ASN A 203 18.58 -16.59 -12.79
CA ASN A 203 20.01 -16.81 -12.61
C ASN A 203 20.34 -16.65 -11.12
N ILE A 204 21.60 -16.91 -10.74
CA ILE A 204 22.08 -16.74 -9.37
C ILE A 204 21.74 -15.33 -8.87
N GLY A 205 20.97 -15.25 -7.80
CA GLY A 205 20.56 -13.99 -7.17
C GLY A 205 19.53 -13.16 -7.95
N ILE A 206 18.90 -13.70 -9.00
CA ILE A 206 17.89 -12.98 -9.81
C ILE A 206 16.57 -13.76 -9.85
N ALA A 207 15.46 -13.09 -9.53
CA ALA A 207 14.10 -13.62 -9.65
C ALA A 207 13.27 -12.84 -10.69
N LYS A 208 12.37 -13.54 -11.39
CA LYS A 208 11.29 -12.92 -12.16
C LYS A 208 9.96 -13.18 -11.47
N LEU A 209 9.28 -12.12 -11.03
CA LEU A 209 7.86 -12.16 -10.71
C LEU A 209 7.10 -12.17 -12.04
N SER A 210 6.62 -13.35 -12.43
CA SER A 210 6.04 -13.58 -13.76
C SER A 210 4.57 -13.22 -13.82
N THR A 211 3.85 -13.42 -12.72
CA THR A 211 2.43 -13.08 -12.60
C THR A 211 2.16 -12.57 -11.20
N LEU A 212 1.42 -11.46 -11.09
CA LEU A 212 0.74 -11.05 -9.88
C LEU A 212 -0.70 -10.73 -10.27
N TYR A 213 -1.64 -11.47 -9.71
CA TYR A 213 -3.04 -11.38 -10.08
C TYR A 213 -3.91 -11.48 -8.83
N VAL A 214 -4.96 -10.66 -8.78
CA VAL A 214 -6.03 -10.74 -7.77
C VAL A 214 -7.35 -10.56 -8.50
N TYR A 215 -8.32 -11.42 -8.19
CA TYR A 215 -9.68 -11.33 -8.69
C TYR A 215 -10.24 -9.93 -8.46
N GLN A 216 -10.92 -9.38 -9.46
CA GLN A 216 -11.36 -7.98 -9.45
C GLN A 216 -12.14 -7.61 -8.17
N ASP A 217 -13.07 -8.44 -7.74
CA ASP A 217 -13.92 -8.22 -6.56
C ASP A 217 -13.13 -8.27 -5.23
N PHE A 218 -11.94 -8.83 -5.25
CA PHE A 218 -11.06 -8.95 -4.09
C PHE A 218 -9.82 -8.04 -4.17
N ARG A 219 -9.68 -7.26 -5.25
CA ARG A 219 -8.68 -6.19 -5.27
C ARG A 219 -8.97 -5.23 -4.12
N ARG A 220 -7.92 -4.53 -3.67
CA ARG A 220 -8.02 -3.51 -2.61
C ARG A 220 -8.31 -4.03 -1.20
N SER A 221 -8.47 -5.33 -0.97
CA SER A 221 -8.62 -5.89 0.39
C SER A 221 -7.29 -6.32 1.04
N GLY A 222 -6.16 -5.73 0.63
CA GLY A 222 -4.82 -6.09 1.14
C GLY A 222 -4.21 -7.39 0.59
N ILE A 223 -4.89 -8.11 -0.31
CA ILE A 223 -4.39 -9.40 -0.84
C ILE A 223 -3.12 -9.23 -1.67
N GLY A 224 -3.09 -8.25 -2.58
CA GLY A 224 -1.90 -7.97 -3.39
C GLY A 224 -0.68 -7.66 -2.52
N ARG A 225 -0.88 -6.89 -1.44
CA ARG A 225 0.13 -6.65 -0.40
C ARG A 225 0.63 -7.95 0.21
N ASN A 226 -0.26 -8.81 0.69
CA ASN A 226 0.14 -10.06 1.32
C ASN A 226 0.94 -10.95 0.36
N LEU A 227 0.49 -11.05 -0.90
CA LEU A 227 1.20 -11.80 -1.95
C LEU A 227 2.62 -11.26 -2.22
N ILE A 228 2.78 -9.94 -2.37
CA ILE A 228 4.11 -9.36 -2.65
C ILE A 228 5.04 -9.44 -1.43
N LEU A 229 4.51 -9.26 -0.22
CA LEU A 229 5.28 -9.43 1.01
C LEU A 229 5.75 -10.88 1.20
N THR A 230 4.90 -11.87 0.89
CA THR A 230 5.30 -13.28 0.85
C THR A 230 6.44 -13.51 -0.14
N CYS A 231 6.38 -12.92 -1.34
CA CYS A 231 7.49 -12.99 -2.29
C CYS A 231 8.78 -12.39 -1.72
N PHE A 232 8.71 -11.28 -0.99
CA PHE A 232 9.91 -10.64 -0.40
C PHE A 232 10.60 -11.55 0.61
N GLU A 233 9.85 -12.22 1.47
CA GLU A 233 10.44 -13.15 2.45
C GLU A 233 11.03 -14.39 1.79
N GLN A 234 10.39 -14.91 0.75
CA GLN A 234 10.95 -16.01 -0.03
C GLN A 234 12.23 -15.59 -0.75
N TRP A 235 12.24 -14.42 -1.41
CA TRP A 235 13.43 -13.86 -2.07
C TRP A 235 14.56 -13.62 -1.09
N LYS A 236 14.24 -13.12 0.10
CA LYS A 236 15.18 -12.94 1.21
C LYS A 236 15.82 -14.26 1.63
N SER A 237 15.00 -15.30 1.81
CA SER A 237 15.47 -16.64 2.18
C SER A 237 16.37 -17.27 1.10
N GLU A 238 16.06 -17.00 -0.18
CA GLU A 238 16.84 -17.48 -1.33
C GLU A 238 18.00 -16.57 -1.72
N ARG A 239 18.29 -15.51 -0.93
CA ARG A 239 19.36 -14.54 -1.20
C ARG A 239 19.27 -13.91 -2.60
N ILE A 240 18.05 -13.74 -3.11
CA ILE A 240 17.79 -13.01 -4.35
C ILE A 240 18.23 -11.55 -4.14
N ARG A 241 19.12 -11.04 -4.98
CA ARG A 241 19.61 -9.65 -4.93
C ARG A 241 18.80 -8.72 -5.83
N ARG A 242 18.13 -9.29 -6.84
CA ARG A 242 17.32 -8.54 -7.80
C ARG A 242 16.07 -9.33 -8.17
N ALA A 243 14.91 -8.72 -8.03
CA ALA A 243 13.66 -9.21 -8.56
C ALA A 243 13.14 -8.23 -9.62
N PHE A 244 12.59 -8.74 -10.72
CA PHE A 244 11.96 -7.89 -11.73
C PHE A 244 10.59 -8.41 -12.15
N VAL A 245 9.75 -7.48 -12.59
CA VAL A 245 8.41 -7.73 -13.14
C VAL A 245 8.23 -6.89 -14.39
N THR A 246 7.45 -7.42 -15.34
CA THR A 246 7.10 -6.74 -16.58
C THR A 246 5.58 -6.55 -16.62
N THR A 247 5.11 -5.34 -16.94
CA THR A 247 3.67 -5.06 -17.02
C THR A 247 3.34 -4.15 -18.20
N ALA A 248 2.24 -4.45 -18.91
CA ALA A 248 1.62 -3.54 -19.86
C ALA A 248 0.68 -2.53 -19.17
N ARG A 249 0.21 -2.90 -17.97
CA ARG A 249 -0.76 -2.17 -17.17
C ARG A 249 -0.04 -1.12 -16.32
N THR A 250 -0.19 0.14 -16.70
CA THR A 250 0.43 1.28 -16.02
C THR A 250 -0.08 1.47 -14.61
N GLU A 251 -1.32 1.06 -14.33
CA GLU A 251 -1.92 1.11 -12.99
C GLU A 251 -1.21 0.20 -11.97
N LEU A 252 -0.46 -0.82 -12.43
CA LEU A 252 0.32 -1.68 -11.54
C LEU A 252 1.65 -1.04 -11.10
N ILE A 253 2.12 0.01 -11.80
CA ILE A 253 3.43 0.60 -11.50
C ILE A 253 3.44 1.19 -10.09
N SER A 254 2.42 1.96 -9.72
CA SER A 254 2.32 2.58 -8.39
C SER A 254 2.17 1.56 -7.27
N PHE A 255 1.53 0.42 -7.54
CA PHE A 255 1.51 -0.71 -6.61
C PHE A 255 2.94 -1.20 -6.35
N PHE A 256 3.72 -1.47 -7.39
CA PHE A 256 5.09 -1.95 -7.24
C PHE A 256 6.03 -0.90 -6.64
N GLU A 257 5.89 0.39 -7.01
CA GLU A 257 6.68 1.49 -6.44
C GLU A 257 6.54 1.58 -4.91
N ARG A 258 5.33 1.38 -4.37
CA ARG A 258 5.10 1.36 -2.92
C ARG A 258 5.93 0.29 -2.20
N TYR A 259 6.20 -0.83 -2.87
CA TYR A 259 7.01 -1.91 -2.32
C TYR A 259 8.49 -1.84 -2.73
N GLY A 260 8.94 -0.67 -3.19
CA GLY A 260 10.34 -0.38 -3.50
C GLY A 260 10.82 -0.99 -4.82
N PHE A 261 9.92 -1.22 -5.77
CA PHE A 261 10.33 -1.39 -7.16
C PHE A 261 10.51 -0.02 -7.82
N TRP A 262 11.37 0.07 -8.83
CA TRP A 262 11.48 1.22 -9.71
C TRP A 262 11.34 0.81 -11.16
N VAL A 263 10.97 1.76 -12.00
CA VAL A 263 11.05 1.59 -13.45
C VAL A 263 12.52 1.50 -13.86
N GLU A 264 12.90 0.40 -14.50
CA GLU A 264 14.21 0.23 -15.10
C GLU A 264 14.21 0.62 -16.58
N GLY A 265 13.07 0.44 -17.26
CA GLY A 265 12.94 0.76 -18.67
C GLY A 265 11.57 0.45 -19.25
N ILE A 266 11.42 0.78 -20.53
CA ILE A 266 10.22 0.55 -21.31
C ILE A 266 10.60 -0.19 -22.59
N GLY A 267 10.11 -1.42 -22.74
CA GLY A 267 10.26 -2.21 -23.96
C GLY A 267 9.17 -1.87 -24.97
N ARG A 268 9.53 -1.86 -26.26
CA ARG A 268 8.54 -1.78 -27.35
C ARG A 268 7.94 -3.17 -27.58
N GLY A 269 6.65 -3.32 -27.28
CA GLY A 269 5.80 -4.40 -27.80
C GLY A 269 6.40 -5.81 -27.77
N ILE A 270 6.95 -6.25 -26.62
CA ILE A 270 7.56 -7.59 -26.46
C ILE A 270 6.56 -8.70 -26.75
N TYR A 271 5.29 -8.42 -26.49
CA TYR A 271 4.15 -9.22 -26.90
C TYR A 271 3.45 -8.46 -28.01
N GLU A 272 3.12 -9.13 -29.12
CA GLU A 272 2.42 -8.60 -30.29
C GLU A 272 0.95 -8.26 -29.96
N ARG A 273 0.75 -7.42 -28.95
CA ARG A 273 -0.56 -6.97 -28.49
C ARG A 273 -1.14 -6.00 -29.52
N LYS A 274 -2.47 -6.05 -29.69
CA LYS A 274 -3.21 -5.09 -30.49
C LYS A 274 -2.93 -3.67 -29.97
N GLY A 275 -2.39 -2.79 -30.82
CA GLY A 275 -2.05 -1.40 -30.46
C GLY A 275 -0.61 -1.17 -29.95
N HIS A 276 0.27 -2.18 -29.98
CA HIS A 276 1.71 -2.04 -29.64
C HIS A 276 1.97 -1.36 -28.30
N GLN A 277 1.16 -1.68 -27.28
CA GLN A 277 1.31 -1.09 -25.96
C GLN A 277 2.73 -1.32 -25.40
N PRO A 278 3.36 -0.29 -24.82
CA PRO A 278 4.68 -0.41 -24.21
C PRO A 278 4.65 -1.37 -23.02
N GLU A 279 5.76 -2.05 -22.77
CA GLU A 279 5.93 -2.90 -21.60
C GLU A 279 6.91 -2.27 -20.61
N TRP A 280 6.46 -2.10 -19.38
CA TRP A 280 7.24 -1.52 -18.31
C TRP A 280 8.03 -2.58 -17.59
N PHE A 281 9.33 -2.33 -17.43
CA PHE A 281 10.22 -3.16 -16.64
C PHE A 281 10.39 -2.50 -15.28
N LEU A 282 9.96 -3.21 -14.24
CA LEU A 282 10.07 -2.76 -12.86
C LEU A 282 11.03 -3.69 -12.13
N THR A 283 11.97 -3.12 -11.38
CA THR A 283 12.99 -3.87 -10.65
C THR A 283 13.00 -3.48 -9.19
N LYS A 284 13.11 -4.48 -8.32
CA LYS A 284 13.44 -4.34 -6.89
C LYS A 284 14.82 -4.93 -6.65
N LEU A 285 15.69 -4.15 -6.01
CA LEU A 285 16.91 -4.69 -5.42
C LEU A 285 16.65 -5.07 -3.96
N LEU A 286 17.28 -6.16 -3.54
CA LEU A 286 17.28 -6.62 -2.17
C LEU A 286 18.70 -6.56 -1.63
N PHE A 287 18.87 -5.83 -0.55
CA PHE A 287 20.14 -5.56 0.10
C PHE A 287 20.21 -6.37 1.39
N TYR A 288 21.33 -7.07 1.62
CA TYR A 288 21.47 -7.97 2.79
C TYR A 288 22.55 -7.55 3.76
N ASP A 289 23.46 -6.68 3.32
CA ASP A 289 24.63 -6.29 4.09
C ASP A 289 24.35 -4.96 4.80
N PRO A 290 24.34 -4.92 6.14
CA PRO A 290 24.14 -3.69 6.90
C PRO A 290 25.28 -2.66 6.69
N ASP A 291 26.44 -3.09 6.17
CA ASP A 291 27.61 -2.23 5.95
C ASP A 291 27.70 -1.67 4.52
N THR A 292 26.73 -1.99 3.64
CA THR A 292 26.67 -1.32 2.33
C THR A 292 26.33 0.16 2.53
N ASN A 293 27.28 1.05 2.21
CA ASN A 293 27.05 2.50 2.15
C ASN A 293 25.71 2.76 1.44
N ASN A 294 24.77 3.49 2.06
CA ASN A 294 23.48 3.84 1.45
C ASN A 294 23.64 4.45 0.05
N LEU A 295 24.76 5.14 -0.17
CA LEU A 295 25.11 5.67 -1.48
C LEU A 295 25.41 4.56 -2.50
N ASP A 296 26.07 3.49 -2.10
CA ASP A 296 26.30 2.31 -2.94
C ASP A 296 25.00 1.52 -3.17
N VAL A 297 24.07 1.49 -2.20
CA VAL A 297 22.71 0.93 -2.36
C VAL A 297 21.93 1.68 -3.45
N VAL A 298 21.93 3.02 -3.39
CA VAL A 298 21.28 3.89 -4.38
C VAL A 298 22.04 3.90 -5.72
N ASN A 299 23.36 3.89 -5.69
CA ASN A 299 24.19 3.86 -6.90
C ASN A 299 24.12 2.49 -7.59
N LYS A 300 23.93 1.39 -6.85
CA LYS A 300 23.63 0.07 -7.42
C LYS A 300 22.20 -0.01 -7.97
N ALA A 301 21.27 0.75 -7.41
CA ALA A 301 19.97 0.96 -8.02
C ALA A 301 20.08 1.63 -9.40
N LYS A 302 21.19 2.34 -9.67
CA LYS A 302 21.68 2.94 -10.93
C LYS A 302 20.71 3.85 -11.70
N TYR A 303 19.41 3.81 -11.44
CA TYR A 303 18.38 4.37 -12.31
C TYR A 303 17.16 4.76 -11.48
N LEU A 304 17.10 6.02 -11.05
CA LEU A 304 15.85 6.62 -10.60
C LEU A 304 15.28 7.35 -11.80
N PHE A 305 14.33 6.72 -12.49
CA PHE A 305 13.38 7.55 -13.23
C PHE A 305 12.60 8.37 -12.19
N PRO A 306 12.34 9.66 -12.44
CA PRO A 306 11.38 10.39 -11.63
C PRO A 306 10.11 9.54 -11.53
N SER A 307 9.54 9.47 -10.32
CA SER A 307 8.23 8.85 -10.12
C SER A 307 7.29 9.33 -11.23
N ILE A 308 6.65 8.39 -11.93
CA ILE A 308 5.79 8.67 -13.11
C ILE A 308 4.62 9.60 -12.75
N ILE A 309 4.41 9.82 -11.45
CA ILE A 309 3.34 10.58 -10.81
C ILE A 309 3.40 12.10 -11.12
N GLY A 310 4.51 12.61 -11.66
CA GLY A 310 4.63 13.99 -12.12
C GLY A 310 4.30 14.14 -13.61
N SER A 311 3.22 14.88 -13.90
CA SER A 311 2.78 15.29 -15.24
C SER A 311 3.91 15.56 -16.25
N SER A 312 3.69 15.09 -17.48
CA SER A 312 4.56 15.12 -18.67
C SER A 312 5.60 14.00 -18.76
N TYR A 313 5.28 13.06 -19.65
CA TYR A 313 6.12 11.99 -20.18
C TYR A 313 7.39 12.60 -20.81
N ASN A 314 8.39 12.92 -20.00
CA ASN A 314 9.69 13.32 -20.49
C ASN A 314 10.76 12.93 -19.47
N PRO A 315 11.24 11.67 -19.45
CA PRO A 315 12.37 11.31 -18.60
C PRO A 315 13.54 12.22 -19.00
N LYS A 316 13.91 13.15 -18.12
CA LYS A 316 14.96 14.18 -18.34
C LYS A 316 16.38 13.60 -18.40
N GLY A 317 16.54 12.40 -18.94
CA GLY A 317 17.80 11.66 -18.93
C GLY A 317 18.16 11.13 -17.54
N ARG A 318 19.25 10.37 -17.50
CA ARG A 318 19.78 9.74 -16.29
C ARG A 318 20.47 10.80 -15.44
N LYS A 319 20.22 10.82 -14.13
CA LYS A 319 20.99 11.61 -13.15
C LYS A 319 21.60 10.68 -12.10
N GLU A 320 22.88 10.86 -11.85
CA GLU A 320 23.61 10.11 -10.81
C GLU A 320 23.31 10.72 -9.44
N VAL A 321 23.14 9.87 -8.42
CA VAL A 321 22.94 10.32 -7.04
C VAL A 321 24.28 10.28 -6.32
N THR A 322 24.77 11.43 -5.88
CA THR A 322 26.05 11.53 -5.16
C THR A 322 25.86 11.73 -3.66
N GLN A 323 24.66 12.11 -3.23
CA GLN A 323 24.35 12.31 -1.82
C GLN A 323 22.92 11.92 -1.46
N VAL A 324 22.76 11.38 -0.25
CA VAL A 324 21.45 11.14 0.39
C VAL A 324 21.34 12.06 1.59
N GLN A 325 20.31 12.90 1.62
CA GLN A 325 20.01 13.78 2.74
C GLN A 325 18.69 13.37 3.40
N TYR A 326 18.69 13.33 4.72
CA TYR A 326 17.49 13.04 5.51
C TYR A 326 17.00 14.32 6.16
N ASN A 327 15.71 14.62 5.98
CA ASN A 327 15.02 15.74 6.59
C ASN A 327 13.71 15.24 7.19
N ASP A 328 13.69 14.95 8.50
CA ASP A 328 12.55 14.46 9.30
C ASP A 328 11.69 13.38 8.64
N ALA A 329 10.73 13.76 7.79
CA ALA A 329 9.78 12.83 7.16
C ALA A 329 10.25 12.33 5.78
N THR A 330 11.32 12.91 5.23
CA THR A 330 11.66 12.80 3.81
C THR A 330 13.13 12.46 3.60
N VAL A 331 13.39 11.76 2.50
CA VAL A 331 14.72 11.43 2.01
C VAL A 331 14.89 12.08 0.65
N ASP A 332 15.92 12.91 0.55
CA ASP A 332 16.33 13.62 -0.66
C ASP A 332 17.56 12.95 -1.27
N LEU A 333 17.46 12.62 -2.55
CA LEU A 333 18.52 12.06 -3.37
C LEU A 333 19.03 13.19 -4.25
N LEU A 334 20.30 13.56 -4.09
CA LEU A 334 20.91 14.73 -4.69
C LEU A 334 21.98 14.34 -5.72
N ASP A 335 22.11 15.11 -6.79
CA ASP A 335 23.21 14.99 -7.76
C ASP A 335 24.48 15.73 -7.28
N SER A 336 25.54 15.69 -8.08
CA SER A 336 26.84 16.32 -7.77
C SER A 336 26.74 17.81 -7.49
N ASP A 337 25.73 18.47 -8.06
CA ASP A 337 25.48 19.91 -7.93
C ASP A 337 24.50 20.21 -6.78
N LEU A 338 24.20 19.22 -5.94
CA LEU A 338 23.23 19.26 -4.85
C LEU A 338 21.78 19.53 -5.30
N ASN A 339 21.46 19.28 -6.58
CA ASN A 339 20.08 19.38 -7.05
C ASN A 339 19.32 18.10 -6.69
N SER A 340 18.08 18.26 -6.25
CA SER A 340 17.20 17.12 -5.98
C SER A 340 16.91 16.34 -7.26
N VAL A 341 17.38 15.10 -7.29
CA VAL A 341 17.08 14.09 -8.32
C VAL A 341 15.74 13.43 -8.01
N HIS A 342 15.54 13.08 -6.74
CA HIS A 342 14.34 12.44 -6.27
C HIS A 342 14.11 12.75 -4.79
N ARG A 343 12.85 12.95 -4.41
CA ARG A 343 12.41 13.12 -3.02
C ARG A 343 11.36 12.07 -2.73
N CYS A 344 11.55 11.29 -1.67
CA CYS A 344 10.57 10.30 -1.24
C CYS A 344 10.32 10.40 0.27
N SER A 345 9.24 9.75 0.73
CA SER A 345 8.99 9.64 2.16
C SER A 345 10.00 8.70 2.80
N PHE A 346 10.24 8.87 4.10
CA PHE A 346 11.07 7.94 4.86
C PHE A 346 10.56 6.48 4.79
N HIS A 347 9.24 6.29 4.78
CA HIS A 347 8.62 4.97 4.58
C HIS A 347 8.99 4.38 3.21
N SER A 348 8.86 5.17 2.14
CA SER A 348 9.24 4.76 0.78
C SER A 348 10.71 4.37 0.69
N TRP A 349 11.59 5.11 1.37
CA TRP A 349 13.00 4.78 1.47
C TRP A 349 13.23 3.42 2.14
N LEU A 350 12.58 3.15 3.27
CA LEU A 350 12.72 1.86 3.95
C LEU A 350 12.17 0.68 3.13
N ASN A 351 11.22 0.92 2.23
CA ASN A 351 10.72 -0.10 1.30
C ASN A 351 11.70 -0.33 0.14
N LEU A 352 12.35 0.74 -0.32
CA LEU A 352 13.40 0.71 -1.34
C LEU A 352 14.61 -0.10 -0.87
N THR A 353 15.05 0.11 0.38
CA THR A 353 16.26 -0.54 0.92
C THR A 353 16.01 -1.91 1.54
N TYR A 354 14.75 -2.35 1.65
CA TYR A 354 14.40 -3.66 2.23
C TYR A 354 15.12 -4.83 1.51
N PRO A 355 15.66 -5.84 2.21
CA PRO A 355 15.61 -6.05 3.68
C PRO A 355 16.77 -5.42 4.47
N ALA A 356 17.64 -4.63 3.84
CA ALA A 356 18.75 -4.02 4.57
C ALA A 356 18.24 -2.97 5.55
N GLU A 357 18.90 -2.95 6.69
CA GLU A 357 18.85 -1.81 7.58
C GLU A 357 19.79 -0.74 7.03
N SER A 358 19.44 0.52 7.25
CA SER A 358 20.28 1.67 6.93
C SER A 358 20.66 2.40 8.22
N ILE A 359 21.60 3.35 8.14
CA ILE A 359 21.86 4.26 9.27
C ILE A 359 20.61 5.04 9.72
N TYR A 360 19.59 5.13 8.86
CA TYR A 360 18.32 5.77 9.17
C TYR A 360 17.31 4.81 9.81
N THR A 361 17.55 3.50 9.79
CA THR A 361 16.65 2.54 10.42
C THR A 361 16.62 2.79 11.94
N PRO A 362 15.42 2.99 12.53
CA PRO A 362 15.32 3.25 13.95
C PRO A 362 15.95 2.13 14.78
N ARG A 363 16.77 2.51 15.77
CA ARG A 363 17.41 1.58 16.70
C ARG A 363 16.47 1.07 17.80
N THR A 364 15.27 1.62 17.82
CA THR A 364 14.18 1.25 18.73
C THR A 364 13.10 0.51 17.96
N ALA A 365 12.59 -0.56 18.56
CA ALA A 365 11.40 -1.26 18.12
C ALA A 365 10.33 -1.22 19.22
N TYR A 366 9.10 -1.58 18.89
CA TYR A 366 7.97 -1.49 19.83
C TYR A 366 7.22 -2.81 19.93
N VAL A 367 6.73 -3.10 21.12
CA VAL A 367 5.83 -4.23 21.36
C VAL A 367 4.43 -3.67 21.57
N ILE A 368 3.48 -4.08 20.73
CA ILE A 368 2.08 -3.67 20.82
C ILE A 368 1.23 -4.85 21.33
N PRO A 369 0.68 -4.79 22.55
CA PRO A 369 -0.28 -5.78 23.00
C PRO A 369 -1.62 -5.60 22.28
N ILE A 370 -2.18 -6.69 21.73
CA ILE A 370 -3.44 -6.69 21.01
C ILE A 370 -4.25 -7.97 21.31
N ARG A 371 -5.58 -7.89 21.24
CA ARG A 371 -6.40 -9.11 21.32
C ARG A 371 -6.29 -9.88 20.00
N PRO A 372 -6.19 -11.22 20.01
CA PRO A 372 -6.11 -12.02 18.78
C PRO A 372 -7.19 -11.67 17.74
N GLN A 373 -8.43 -11.51 18.21
CA GLN A 373 -9.60 -11.18 17.39
C GLN A 373 -9.41 -9.89 16.58
N PHE A 374 -8.85 -8.84 17.18
CA PHE A 374 -8.61 -7.57 16.49
C PHE A 374 -7.47 -7.69 15.47
N LEU A 375 -6.44 -8.46 15.78
CA LEU A 375 -5.36 -8.71 14.82
C LEU A 375 -5.86 -9.50 13.60
N ILE A 376 -6.69 -10.52 13.84
CA ILE A 376 -7.38 -11.29 12.80
C ILE A 376 -8.21 -10.36 11.90
N GLN A 377 -9.04 -9.49 12.51
CA GLN A 377 -9.81 -8.50 11.77
C GLN A 377 -8.93 -7.54 10.97
N ILE A 378 -7.79 -7.10 11.51
CA ILE A 378 -6.84 -6.23 10.80
C ILE A 378 -6.30 -6.94 9.54
N PHE A 379 -5.86 -8.19 9.68
CA PHE A 379 -5.38 -8.99 8.55
C PHE A 379 -6.46 -9.17 7.49
N GLN A 380 -7.65 -9.60 7.91
CA GLN A 380 -8.76 -9.87 7.00
C GLN A 380 -9.26 -8.60 6.28
N ALA A 381 -9.37 -7.50 7.02
CA ALA A 381 -9.89 -6.24 6.51
C ALA A 381 -8.82 -5.41 5.78
N GLY A 382 -7.57 -5.88 5.73
CA GLY A 382 -6.44 -5.18 5.11
C GLY A 382 -6.04 -3.89 5.82
N LYS A 383 -6.50 -3.69 7.07
CA LYS A 383 -6.33 -2.44 7.83
C LYS A 383 -4.90 -2.24 8.30
N THR A 384 -4.58 -0.99 8.61
CA THR A 384 -3.21 -0.50 8.84
C THR A 384 -3.11 0.37 10.08
N VAL A 385 -4.18 0.52 10.86
CA VAL A 385 -4.20 1.37 12.05
C VAL A 385 -4.57 0.58 13.30
N TYR A 386 -3.75 0.75 14.33
CA TYR A 386 -3.98 0.32 15.70
C TYR A 386 -4.32 1.53 16.58
N TYR A 387 -5.29 1.40 17.48
CA TYR A 387 -5.65 2.43 18.46
C TYR A 387 -5.29 1.98 19.87
N GLY A 388 -4.79 2.90 20.69
CA GLY A 388 -4.35 2.60 22.04
C GLY A 388 -4.23 3.82 22.95
N LYS A 389 -3.83 3.58 24.20
CA LYS A 389 -3.47 4.65 25.13
C LYS A 389 -2.14 5.28 24.70
N PRO A 390 -2.01 6.61 24.70
CA PRO A 390 -0.79 7.27 24.30
C PRO A 390 0.34 6.93 25.28
N THR A 391 1.28 6.10 24.83
CA THR A 391 2.57 5.85 25.48
C THR A 391 3.70 6.25 24.53
N CYS A 392 4.91 6.43 25.06
CA CYS A 392 6.09 6.81 24.26
C CYS A 392 5.91 8.12 23.46
N ILE A 393 5.17 9.10 24.00
CA ILE A 393 4.73 10.31 23.26
C ILE A 393 5.88 11.20 22.77
N GLN A 394 7.06 11.14 23.37
CA GLN A 394 8.23 11.93 22.97
C GLN A 394 9.04 11.25 21.85
N ASP A 395 8.82 9.96 21.59
CA ASP A 395 9.59 9.21 20.61
C ASP A 395 9.10 9.56 19.19
N ASP A 396 10.03 9.80 18.26
CA ASP A 396 9.74 9.68 16.83
C ASP A 396 9.76 8.19 16.47
N MET A 397 8.58 7.68 16.13
CA MET A 397 8.32 6.26 15.94
C MET A 397 8.39 5.84 14.48
N ARG A 398 8.54 6.80 13.55
CA ARG A 398 8.44 6.54 12.12
C ARG A 398 9.52 5.55 11.70
N GLY A 399 9.13 4.54 10.94
CA GLY A 399 9.98 3.46 10.47
C GLY A 399 10.37 2.40 11.51
N ALA A 400 9.98 2.56 12.77
CA ALA A 400 10.33 1.61 13.82
C ALA A 400 9.59 0.29 13.62
N SER A 401 10.26 -0.82 13.93
CA SER A 401 9.66 -2.16 13.84
C SER A 401 8.71 -2.43 14.99
N ILE A 402 7.69 -3.25 14.74
CA ILE A 402 6.65 -3.65 15.69
C ILE A 402 6.68 -5.16 15.89
N LEU A 403 6.54 -5.61 17.13
CA LEU A 403 6.08 -6.95 17.49
C LEU A 403 4.64 -6.87 18.01
N PHE A 404 3.70 -7.57 17.38
CA PHE A 404 2.35 -7.73 17.91
C PHE A 404 2.32 -8.88 18.91
N TYR A 405 2.19 -8.53 20.19
CA TYR A 405 1.98 -9.48 21.28
C TYR A 405 0.47 -9.72 21.46
N THR A 406 0.03 -10.95 21.30
CA THR A 406 -1.37 -11.32 21.50
C THR A 406 -1.63 -11.80 22.92
N SER A 407 -2.75 -11.35 23.49
CA SER A 407 -3.24 -11.84 24.78
C SER A 407 -3.65 -13.32 24.71
N ARG A 408 -4.17 -13.86 25.82
CA ARG A 408 -4.80 -15.20 25.82
C ARG A 408 -5.85 -15.32 24.70
N PRO A 409 -6.02 -16.52 24.10
CA PRO A 409 -5.36 -17.78 24.49
C PRO A 409 -3.90 -17.92 24.03
N ILE A 410 -3.46 -17.21 22.98
CA ILE A 410 -2.12 -17.38 22.39
C ILE A 410 -0.99 -16.99 23.38
N SER A 411 -1.11 -15.84 24.03
CA SER A 411 -0.12 -15.34 25.01
C SER A 411 1.31 -15.27 24.47
N GLY A 412 1.50 -14.64 23.30
CA GLY A 412 2.79 -14.65 22.60
C GLY A 412 2.87 -13.63 21.47
N VAL A 413 4.07 -13.47 20.90
CA VAL A 413 4.27 -12.66 19.69
C VAL A 413 3.90 -13.50 18.47
N VAL A 414 3.09 -12.93 17.57
CA VAL A 414 2.54 -13.66 16.41
C VAL A 414 2.73 -12.96 15.08
N ALA A 415 3.04 -11.67 15.08
CA ALA A 415 3.17 -10.88 13.87
C ALA A 415 4.17 -9.73 14.07
N ILE A 416 4.68 -9.25 12.95
CA ILE A 416 5.52 -8.05 12.88
C ILE A 416 4.89 -7.02 11.96
N ALA A 417 5.29 -5.76 12.13
CA ALA A 417 4.99 -4.67 11.20
C ALA A 417 6.04 -3.56 11.32
N ARG A 418 5.84 -2.48 10.58
CA ARG A 418 6.65 -1.27 10.63
C ARG A 418 5.76 -0.04 10.77
N ILE A 419 6.09 0.86 11.68
CA ILE A 419 5.33 2.10 11.90
C ILE A 419 5.54 3.04 10.71
N VAL A 420 4.44 3.50 10.13
CA VAL A 420 4.42 4.54 9.11
C VAL A 420 4.29 5.91 9.76
N ASN A 421 3.32 6.06 10.67
CA ASN A 421 3.05 7.32 11.33
C ASN A 421 2.33 7.13 12.68
N ARG A 422 2.32 8.19 13.50
CA ARG A 422 1.58 8.24 14.76
C ARG A 422 0.72 9.50 14.82
N TYR A 423 -0.50 9.33 15.32
CA TYR A 423 -1.46 10.40 15.54
C TYR A 423 -1.89 10.39 17.02
N ILE A 424 -2.09 11.56 17.61
CA ILE A 424 -2.56 11.71 18.99
C ILE A 424 -3.73 12.69 18.95
N GLY A 425 -4.85 12.32 19.58
CA GLY A 425 -6.06 13.13 19.55
C GLY A 425 -7.19 12.53 20.37
N THR A 426 -8.36 13.14 20.27
CA THR A 426 -9.62 12.60 20.80
C THR A 426 -10.10 11.42 19.95
N PRO A 427 -10.93 10.50 20.49
CA PRO A 427 -11.53 9.41 19.73
C PRO A 427 -12.27 9.88 18.49
N ALA A 428 -13.11 10.93 18.57
CA ALA A 428 -13.81 11.47 17.40
C ALA A 428 -12.84 11.97 16.32
N GLN A 429 -11.79 12.71 16.69
CA GLN A 429 -10.79 13.18 15.73
C GLN A 429 -10.09 12.01 15.05
N LEU A 430 -9.57 11.05 15.84
CA LEU A 430 -8.86 9.90 15.30
C LEU A 430 -9.77 9.02 14.44
N TYR A 431 -11.04 8.83 14.82
CA TYR A 431 -12.00 8.08 14.03
C TYR A 431 -12.38 8.80 12.72
N SER A 432 -12.54 10.12 12.77
CA SER A 432 -12.78 10.94 11.58
C SER A 432 -11.62 10.84 10.59
N ASP A 433 -10.39 10.93 11.09
CA ASP A 433 -9.18 10.96 10.25
C ASP A 433 -8.76 9.57 9.76
N LEU A 434 -8.92 8.54 10.60
CA LEU A 434 -8.30 7.23 10.41
C LEU A 434 -9.27 6.05 10.60
N GLY A 435 -10.53 6.28 10.96
CA GLY A 435 -11.48 5.24 11.34
C GLY A 435 -11.63 4.16 10.27
N VAL A 436 -11.62 4.57 9.00
CA VAL A 436 -11.66 3.67 7.84
C VAL A 436 -10.42 2.79 7.70
N ARG A 437 -9.29 3.22 8.25
CA ARG A 437 -7.98 2.54 8.19
C ARG A 437 -7.75 1.57 9.34
N GLY A 438 -8.61 1.61 10.36
CA GLY A 438 -8.59 0.70 11.50
C GLY A 438 -9.81 -0.22 11.52
N VAL A 439 -9.88 -1.05 12.56
CA VAL A 439 -10.97 -2.03 12.76
C VAL A 439 -11.93 -1.66 13.89
N LEU A 440 -11.58 -0.66 14.71
CA LEU A 440 -12.39 -0.27 15.86
C LEU A 440 -13.45 0.76 15.47
N THR A 441 -14.63 0.64 16.07
CA THR A 441 -15.66 1.69 16.06
C THR A 441 -15.26 2.86 16.95
N LEU A 442 -15.91 4.01 16.79
CA LEU A 442 -15.68 5.18 17.65
C LEU A 442 -15.83 4.83 19.15
N GLU A 443 -16.89 4.10 19.50
CA GLU A 443 -17.14 3.64 20.88
C GLU A 443 -16.02 2.75 21.42
N GLN A 444 -15.46 1.87 20.57
CA GLN A 444 -14.36 0.99 20.94
C GLN A 444 -13.02 1.72 21.09
N ILE A 445 -12.83 2.84 20.38
CA ILE A 445 -11.64 3.70 20.56
C ILE A 445 -11.69 4.34 21.95
N GLY A 446 -12.85 4.83 22.39
CA GLY A 446 -13.08 5.31 23.75
C GLY A 446 -13.96 6.56 23.80
N GLY A 447 -14.13 7.12 25.00
CA GLY A 447 -14.90 8.35 25.20
C GLY A 447 -14.08 9.63 24.98
N GLU A 448 -14.75 10.71 24.59
CA GLU A 448 -14.15 12.00 24.20
C GLU A 448 -13.22 12.64 25.25
N ALA A 449 -13.43 12.35 26.53
CA ALA A 449 -12.57 12.85 27.61
C ALA A 449 -11.18 12.19 27.65
N GLN A 450 -10.91 11.16 26.83
CA GLN A 450 -9.66 10.39 26.86
C GLN A 450 -8.80 10.69 25.63
N THR A 451 -7.59 11.18 25.85
CA THR A 451 -6.59 11.22 24.78
C THR A 451 -6.21 9.80 24.36
N ARG A 452 -6.18 9.56 23.05
CA ARG A 452 -5.78 8.32 22.41
C ARG A 452 -4.63 8.55 21.45
N HIS A 453 -3.93 7.48 21.10
CA HIS A 453 -3.07 7.48 19.92
C HIS A 453 -3.59 6.49 18.87
N ALA A 454 -3.25 6.76 17.62
CA ALA A 454 -3.38 5.84 16.51
C ALA A 454 -1.99 5.61 15.93
N VAL A 455 -1.60 4.34 15.79
CA VAL A 455 -0.35 3.93 15.16
C VAL A 455 -0.70 3.34 13.81
N GLU A 456 -0.27 4.02 12.76
CA GLU A 456 -0.36 3.54 11.39
C GLU A 456 0.87 2.70 11.08
N PHE A 457 0.67 1.54 10.47
CA PHE A 457 1.72 0.58 10.15
C PHE A 457 1.54 -0.06 8.78
N ASP A 458 2.64 -0.56 8.25
CA ASP A 458 2.71 -1.34 7.01
C ASP A 458 3.60 -2.58 7.25
N PHE A 459 3.82 -3.41 6.23
CA PHE A 459 4.60 -4.65 6.34
C PHE A 459 4.07 -5.59 7.43
N LEU A 460 2.74 -5.57 7.65
CA LEU A 460 2.10 -6.49 8.59
C LEU A 460 2.22 -7.92 8.07
N MET A 461 2.98 -8.75 8.77
CA MET A 461 3.21 -10.15 8.42
C MET A 461 3.10 -11.04 9.66
N PRO A 462 2.43 -12.20 9.57
CA PRO A 462 2.49 -13.18 10.65
C PRO A 462 3.90 -13.78 10.72
N LEU A 463 4.25 -14.25 11.91
CA LEU A 463 5.40 -15.13 12.09
C LEU A 463 5.06 -16.52 11.55
N ARG A 464 6.09 -17.33 11.29
CA ARG A 464 5.95 -18.73 10.91
C ARG A 464 5.46 -19.57 12.10
N GLN A 465 5.86 -19.21 13.31
CA GLN A 465 5.34 -19.78 14.56
C GLN A 465 5.14 -18.69 15.61
N ALA A 466 4.12 -18.86 16.46
CA ALA A 466 3.94 -18.01 17.63
C ALA A 466 5.12 -18.20 18.60
N ILE A 467 5.63 -17.10 19.14
CA ILE A 467 6.67 -17.14 20.17
C ILE A 467 5.98 -17.04 21.52
N SER A 468 6.04 -18.09 22.31
CA SER A 468 5.37 -18.13 23.61
C SER A 468 5.94 -17.06 24.55
N ARG A 469 5.13 -16.60 25.51
CA ARG A 469 5.62 -15.69 26.56
C ARG A 469 6.87 -16.23 27.25
N ASN A 470 6.90 -17.53 27.55
CA ASN A 470 8.03 -18.12 28.28
C ASN A 470 9.32 -18.04 27.45
N ASP A 471 9.24 -18.29 26.14
CA ASP A 471 10.39 -18.17 25.24
C ASP A 471 10.86 -16.71 25.11
N LEU A 472 9.93 -15.75 25.07
CA LEU A 472 10.27 -14.33 25.02
C LEU A 472 11.01 -13.86 26.28
N LEU A 473 10.64 -14.40 27.46
CA LEU A 473 11.30 -14.11 28.73
C LEU A 473 12.66 -14.78 28.82
N SER A 474 12.75 -16.09 28.49
CA SER A 474 13.99 -16.85 28.59
C SER A 474 15.07 -16.36 27.62
N ASN A 475 14.66 -15.82 26.47
CA ASN A 475 15.57 -15.24 25.48
C ASN A 475 15.83 -13.73 25.72
N GLY A 476 15.31 -13.15 26.81
CA GLY A 476 15.55 -11.75 27.17
C GLY A 476 14.95 -10.73 26.19
N VAL A 477 13.97 -11.14 25.38
CA VAL A 477 13.23 -10.24 24.49
C VAL A 477 12.32 -9.32 25.33
N LEU A 478 11.56 -9.92 26.25
CA LEU A 478 10.65 -9.23 27.16
C LEU A 478 11.11 -9.36 28.61
N ASN A 479 10.72 -8.38 29.44
CA ASN A 479 10.94 -8.42 30.89
C ASN A 479 9.68 -8.88 31.67
N GLY A 480 8.54 -9.01 30.99
CA GLY A 480 7.25 -9.32 31.60
C GLY A 480 6.14 -9.42 30.55
N THR A 481 4.89 -9.59 31.00
CA THR A 481 3.73 -9.59 30.09
C THR A 481 3.40 -8.15 29.68
N PRO A 482 3.41 -7.81 28.37
CA PRO A 482 3.08 -6.47 27.90
C PRO A 482 1.64 -6.08 28.26
N GLN A 483 1.47 -5.00 29.03
CA GLN A 483 0.15 -4.43 29.34
C GLN A 483 -0.18 -3.21 28.48
N THR A 484 0.85 -2.51 28.05
CA THR A 484 0.79 -1.33 27.20
C THR A 484 1.90 -1.41 26.17
N MET A 485 1.76 -0.57 25.14
CA MET A 485 2.80 -0.41 24.15
C MET A 485 4.06 0.17 24.79
N HIS A 486 5.20 -0.46 24.54
CA HIS A 486 6.50 -0.07 25.08
C HIS A 486 7.61 -0.34 24.07
N SER A 487 8.73 0.34 24.25
CA SER A 487 9.91 0.19 23.42
C SER A 487 10.80 -0.99 23.87
N ILE A 488 11.50 -1.56 22.91
CA ILE A 488 12.58 -2.53 23.07
C ILE A 488 13.73 -2.16 22.13
N SER A 489 14.94 -2.65 22.39
CA SER A 489 16.05 -2.46 21.45
C SER A 489 15.82 -3.23 20.16
N LEU A 490 16.39 -2.75 19.06
CA LEU A 490 16.37 -3.45 17.78
C LEU A 490 17.00 -4.85 17.87
N GLU A 491 18.01 -5.05 18.72
CA GLU A 491 18.60 -6.37 18.97
C GLU A 491 17.57 -7.37 19.54
N ARG A 492 16.77 -6.95 20.53
CA ARG A 492 15.70 -7.78 21.10
C ARG A 492 14.62 -8.09 20.05
N TYR A 493 14.29 -7.13 19.19
CA TYR A 493 13.40 -7.36 18.05
C TYR A 493 13.95 -8.43 17.10
N ARG A 494 15.22 -8.32 16.69
CA ARG A 494 15.85 -9.30 15.78
C ARG A 494 15.84 -10.70 16.38
N ARG A 495 16.18 -10.83 17.67
CA ARG A 495 16.13 -12.11 18.38
C ARG A 495 14.73 -12.73 18.36
N ALA A 496 13.68 -11.93 18.56
CA ALA A 496 12.31 -12.43 18.42
C ALA A 496 12.01 -12.91 17.00
N VAL A 497 12.36 -12.12 15.98
CA VAL A 497 12.15 -12.49 14.57
C VAL A 497 12.92 -13.76 14.20
N GLU A 498 14.13 -13.97 14.72
CA GLU A 498 14.91 -15.19 14.53
C GLU A 498 14.21 -16.42 15.11
N ILE A 499 13.66 -16.31 16.34
CA ILE A 499 12.95 -17.41 17.01
C ILE A 499 11.65 -17.75 16.28
N GLY A 500 10.84 -16.74 15.93
CA GLY A 500 9.54 -16.95 15.28
C GLY A 500 9.65 -17.32 13.81
N GLY A 501 10.66 -16.78 13.11
CA GLY A 501 10.71 -16.75 11.65
C GLY A 501 9.56 -15.94 11.04
N ILE A 502 9.77 -15.33 9.88
CA ILE A 502 8.68 -14.63 9.18
C ILE A 502 7.97 -15.64 8.27
N TYR A 503 6.63 -15.59 8.25
CA TYR A 503 5.85 -16.44 7.38
C TYR A 503 6.14 -16.12 5.90
N ALA A 504 6.49 -17.16 5.14
CA ALA A 504 6.89 -17.04 3.74
C ALA A 504 6.00 -17.89 2.82
N GLY A 505 4.74 -18.14 3.20
CA GLY A 505 3.77 -18.90 2.42
C GLY A 505 3.74 -20.38 2.75
#